data_AF-A0A0R3PH29-F1
#
_entry.id   AF-A0A0R3PH29-F1
#
_cell.length_a   1.000
_cell.length_b   1.000
_cell.length_c   1.000
_cell.angle_alpha   90.00
_cell.angle_beta   90.00
_cell.angle_gamma   90.00
#
_symmetry.space_group_name_H-M   'P 1'
#
loop_
_entity.id
_entity.type
_entity.pdbx_description
1 polymer ?
#
loop_
_entity_poly.entity_id
_entity_poly.type
_entity_poly.pdbx_seq_one_letter_code
_entity_poly.pdbx_strand_id
1 'polypeptide(L)'
;MPRLSALHDYLKPFRKLSGIVRNQSPPSSPSSSSPLSPSWGLWLVSALQGHAIISDERRKLVNDIERMTFDEQELFIEFLKTGVAPSTLENNACKQFVCNTSELCCILDSKDPQNLVVMWEQLYQHTLPVLQSILYPLQRTRRDFNIRRIIITIFRDKVLSRVLRDVQHRIPILEPMLFTVLLETDGTTQQAKDFAVLASLVMGTNEKRPAESDSARIRSRTLPCKPVKKVTWGDTRKSATFSI
;
A
#
# COMPACT_ATOMS: atom_id res chain seq x y z
N MET A 1 -52.21 -11.70 -31.46
CA MET A 1 -51.83 -10.50 -30.67
C MET A 1 -52.39 -10.61 -29.25
N PRO A 2 -51.68 -11.22 -28.29
CA PRO A 2 -52.07 -11.18 -26.88
C PRO A 2 -51.14 -10.31 -26.02
N ARG A 3 -51.74 -9.63 -25.03
CA ARG A 3 -51.12 -9.15 -23.80
C ARG A 3 -50.90 -10.34 -22.85
N LEU A 4 -49.84 -10.31 -22.03
CA LEU A 4 -49.95 -10.38 -20.56
C LEU A 4 -48.56 -10.32 -19.88
N SER A 5 -48.63 -9.71 -18.71
CA SER A 5 -47.68 -9.50 -17.62
C SER A 5 -46.88 -10.70 -17.11
N ALA A 6 -45.81 -10.34 -16.39
CA ALA A 6 -45.26 -10.97 -15.18
C ALA A 6 -44.05 -11.92 -15.33
N LEU A 7 -43.23 -11.90 -14.26
CA LEU A 7 -42.11 -12.76 -13.82
C LEU A 7 -40.81 -11.94 -13.75
N HIS A 8 -40.37 -11.45 -12.57
CA HIS A 8 -40.08 -12.18 -11.32
C HIS A 8 -39.36 -13.50 -11.57
N ASP A 9 -38.18 -13.61 -10.97
CA ASP A 9 -37.32 -14.80 -10.91
C ASP A 9 -36.51 -15.02 -12.21
N TYR A 10 -35.19 -15.10 -12.19
CA TYR A 10 -34.43 -16.09 -11.44
C TYR A 10 -32.96 -15.65 -11.32
N LEU A 11 -32.54 -15.36 -10.10
CA LEU A 11 -31.21 -15.75 -9.63
C LEU A 11 -31.11 -17.27 -9.83
N LYS A 12 -30.36 -17.73 -10.83
CA LYS A 12 -30.04 -19.16 -10.97
C LYS A 12 -28.74 -19.47 -10.21
N PRO A 13 -28.80 -20.35 -9.19
CA PRO A 13 -27.66 -20.76 -8.40
C PRO A 13 -26.77 -21.76 -9.15
N PHE A 14 -25.51 -21.82 -8.71
CA PHE A 14 -24.47 -22.76 -9.10
C PHE A 14 -25.01 -24.16 -9.47
N ARG A 15 -24.78 -24.57 -10.73
CA ARG A 15 -25.02 -25.95 -11.16
C ARG A 15 -24.04 -26.88 -10.44
N LYS A 16 -24.56 -27.66 -9.49
CA LYS A 16 -24.00 -28.96 -9.09
C LYS A 16 -23.93 -29.87 -10.32
N LEU A 17 -22.74 -30.28 -10.73
CA LEU A 17 -22.54 -31.42 -11.63
C LEU A 17 -22.32 -32.65 -10.77
N SER A 18 -23.38 -33.40 -10.53
CA SER A 18 -23.32 -34.76 -9.99
C SER A 18 -23.90 -35.72 -11.01
N GLY A 19 -23.10 -36.72 -11.38
CA GLY A 19 -23.57 -37.97 -11.97
C GLY A 19 -23.05 -38.27 -13.37
N ILE A 20 -21.89 -38.95 -13.46
CA ILE A 20 -21.72 -40.12 -14.33
C ILE A 20 -21.01 -41.19 -13.46
N VAL A 21 -21.78 -42.20 -13.08
CA VAL A 21 -21.27 -43.46 -12.52
C VAL A 21 -20.99 -44.38 -13.70
N ARG A 22 -19.75 -44.87 -13.83
CA ARG A 22 -19.47 -46.08 -14.61
C ARG A 22 -18.47 -46.94 -13.84
N ASN A 23 -18.95 -48.13 -13.47
CA ASN A 23 -18.25 -49.19 -12.73
C ASN A 23 -16.84 -49.45 -13.27
N GLN A 24 -15.82 -49.19 -12.45
CA GLN A 24 -14.52 -49.86 -12.47
C GLN A 24 -14.04 -50.01 -11.02
N SER A 25 -13.40 -51.15 -10.73
CA SER A 25 -12.91 -51.68 -9.45
C SER A 25 -12.27 -50.66 -8.49
N PRO A 26 -12.26 -50.89 -7.16
CA PRO A 26 -11.83 -49.89 -6.19
C PRO A 26 -10.36 -49.53 -6.46
N PRO A 27 -10.05 -48.26 -6.79
CA PRO A 27 -8.67 -47.82 -6.76
C PRO A 27 -8.27 -47.79 -5.29
N SER A 28 -7.17 -48.46 -4.97
CA SER A 28 -6.44 -48.32 -3.72
C SER A 28 -6.43 -46.85 -3.33
N SER A 29 -6.89 -46.56 -2.11
CA SER A 29 -6.88 -45.22 -1.54
C SER A 29 -5.56 -44.53 -1.89
N PRO A 30 -5.56 -43.37 -2.58
CA PRO A 30 -4.37 -42.56 -2.56
C PRO A 30 -4.16 -42.21 -1.09
N SER A 31 -3.05 -42.65 -0.52
CA SER A 31 -2.50 -42.10 0.71
C SER A 31 -2.42 -40.59 0.51
N SER A 32 -3.47 -39.90 0.94
CA SER A 32 -3.65 -38.47 0.77
C SER A 32 -2.82 -37.76 1.82
N SER A 33 -1.50 -37.87 1.69
CA SER A 33 -0.57 -36.89 2.21
C SER A 33 -0.43 -35.74 1.20
N SER A 34 -1.56 -35.25 0.69
CA SER A 34 -1.59 -33.90 0.13
C SER A 34 -1.64 -32.98 1.34
N PRO A 35 -0.69 -32.04 1.51
CA PRO A 35 -0.80 -31.08 2.58
C PRO A 35 -2.09 -30.31 2.33
N LEU A 36 -3.09 -30.49 3.19
CA LEU A 36 -4.23 -29.60 3.24
C LEU A 36 -3.66 -28.20 3.18
N SER A 37 -4.05 -27.41 2.17
CA SER A 37 -3.66 -26.00 2.08
C SER A 37 -3.83 -25.42 3.47
N PRO A 38 -2.74 -25.04 4.12
CA PRO A 38 -2.79 -24.91 5.55
C PRO A 38 -3.69 -23.73 5.86
N SER A 39 -4.61 -23.93 6.81
CA SER A 39 -5.76 -23.06 7.03
C SER A 39 -5.41 -21.57 7.10
N TRP A 40 -4.19 -21.24 7.52
CA TRP A 40 -3.62 -19.90 7.57
C TRP A 40 -3.56 -19.17 6.22
N GLY A 41 -3.48 -19.86 5.08
CA GLY A 41 -3.45 -19.24 3.75
C GLY A 41 -4.74 -18.47 3.43
N LEU A 42 -5.90 -19.07 3.72
CA LEU A 42 -7.20 -18.41 3.55
C LEU A 42 -7.38 -17.23 4.51
N TRP A 43 -6.85 -17.33 5.73
CA TRP A 43 -6.86 -16.24 6.70
C TRP A 43 -6.04 -15.04 6.24
N LEU A 44 -4.85 -15.29 5.69
CA LEU A 44 -4.01 -14.23 5.12
C LEU A 44 -4.72 -13.52 3.98
N VAL A 45 -5.34 -14.27 3.05
CA VAL A 45 -6.15 -13.69 1.97
C VAL A 45 -7.25 -12.82 2.57
N SER A 46 -8.01 -13.34 3.52
CA SER A 46 -9.13 -12.65 4.16
C SER A 46 -8.68 -11.33 4.84
N ALA A 47 -7.61 -11.39 5.62
CA ALA A 47 -7.01 -10.22 6.26
C ALA A 47 -6.56 -9.18 5.22
N LEU A 48 -5.84 -9.61 4.17
CA LEU A 48 -5.33 -8.75 3.11
C LEU A 48 -6.45 -8.11 2.28
N GLN A 49 -7.59 -8.78 2.14
CA GLN A 49 -8.80 -8.24 1.52
C GLN A 49 -9.53 -7.22 2.41
N GLY A 50 -9.09 -7.04 3.66
CA GLY A 50 -9.70 -6.11 4.61
C GLY A 50 -10.92 -6.68 5.33
N HIS A 51 -11.13 -8.01 5.29
CA HIS A 51 -12.22 -8.63 6.05
C HIS A 51 -11.92 -8.61 7.55
N ALA A 52 -12.96 -8.36 8.34
CA ALA A 52 -12.87 -8.39 9.79
C ALA A 52 -12.66 -9.84 10.26
N ILE A 53 -11.56 -10.08 10.97
CA ILE A 53 -11.28 -11.34 11.65
C ILE A 53 -11.74 -11.21 13.10
N ILE A 54 -12.71 -12.03 13.49
CA ILE A 54 -13.26 -12.00 14.85
C ILE A 54 -12.20 -12.47 15.87
N SER A 55 -12.39 -12.08 17.12
CA SER A 55 -11.39 -12.27 18.18
C SER A 55 -10.99 -13.73 18.36
N ASP A 56 -11.94 -14.66 18.29
CA ASP A 56 -11.67 -16.10 18.52
C ASP A 56 -10.81 -16.71 17.42
N GLU A 57 -11.11 -16.38 16.17
CA GLU A 57 -10.33 -16.78 15.00
C GLU A 57 -8.92 -16.19 15.05
N ARG A 58 -8.82 -14.91 15.43
CA ARG A 58 -7.53 -14.24 15.61
C ARG A 58 -6.67 -14.93 16.65
N ARG A 59 -7.23 -15.24 17.83
CA ARG A 59 -6.50 -15.93 18.91
C ARG A 59 -6.05 -17.31 18.47
N LYS A 60 -6.91 -18.06 17.75
CA LYS A 60 -6.55 -19.36 17.19
C LYS A 60 -5.37 -19.25 16.23
N LEU A 61 -5.40 -18.31 15.29
CA LEU A 61 -4.31 -18.08 14.35
C LEU A 61 -2.99 -17.72 15.03
N VAL A 62 -3.04 -16.83 16.01
CA VAL A 62 -1.85 -16.44 16.79
C VAL A 62 -1.24 -17.67 17.46
N ASN A 63 -2.06 -18.52 18.09
CA ASN A 63 -1.61 -19.75 18.74
C ASN A 63 -1.05 -20.77 17.74
N ASP A 64 -1.68 -20.90 16.57
CA ASP A 64 -1.22 -21.81 15.51
C ASP A 64 0.14 -21.37 14.97
N ILE A 65 0.33 -20.07 14.73
CA ILE A 65 1.60 -19.48 14.28
C ILE A 65 2.69 -19.61 15.35
N GLU A 66 2.35 -19.40 16.63
CA GLU A 66 3.31 -19.54 17.74
C GLU A 66 3.84 -20.97 17.88
N ARG A 67 3.06 -21.97 17.47
CA ARG A 67 3.45 -23.38 17.49
C ARG A 67 4.21 -23.83 16.25
N MET A 68 4.27 -23.00 15.20
CA MET A 68 5.02 -23.34 13.99
C MET A 68 6.51 -23.49 14.30
N THR A 69 7.10 -24.53 13.72
CA THR A 69 8.54 -24.71 13.65
C THR A 69 9.18 -23.59 12.85
N PHE A 70 10.50 -23.45 12.97
CA PHE A 70 11.25 -22.43 12.24
C PHE A 70 11.06 -22.55 10.72
N ASP A 71 11.13 -23.77 10.17
CA ASP A 71 10.97 -24.01 8.73
C ASP A 71 9.54 -23.70 8.24
N GLU A 72 8.53 -24.03 9.03
CA GLU A 72 7.14 -23.66 8.72
C GLU A 72 6.94 -22.14 8.73
N GLN A 73 7.59 -21.43 9.65
CA GLN A 73 7.56 -19.96 9.67
C GLN A 73 8.25 -19.37 8.43
N GLU A 74 9.35 -19.95 7.94
CA GLU A 74 9.97 -19.51 6.67
C GLU A 74 9.02 -19.70 5.49
N LEU A 75 8.44 -20.90 5.35
CA LEU A 75 7.47 -21.20 4.28
C LEU A 75 6.26 -20.27 4.35
N PHE A 76 5.78 -19.97 5.56
CA PHE A 76 4.71 -19.00 5.79
C PHE A 76 5.10 -17.59 5.31
N ILE A 77 6.28 -17.12 5.72
CA ILE A 77 6.78 -15.78 5.38
C ILE A 77 7.02 -15.66 3.87
N GLU A 78 7.57 -16.69 3.25
CA GLU A 78 7.75 -16.76 1.81
C GLU A 78 6.41 -16.71 1.09
N PHE A 79 5.46 -17.56 1.46
CA PHE A 79 4.12 -17.56 0.87
C PHE A 79 3.43 -16.20 0.99
N LEU A 80 3.58 -15.53 2.14
CA LEU A 80 3.08 -14.18 2.34
C LEU A 80 3.71 -13.19 1.36
N LYS A 81 5.05 -13.17 1.27
CA LYS A 81 5.82 -12.19 0.50
C LYS A 81 5.70 -12.38 -1.01
N THR A 82 5.81 -13.60 -1.51
CA THR A 82 5.91 -13.90 -2.95
C THR A 82 4.60 -14.43 -3.54
N GLY A 83 3.74 -15.01 -2.70
CA GLY A 83 2.46 -15.59 -3.13
C GLY A 83 1.28 -14.64 -2.93
N VAL A 84 0.75 -14.61 -1.70
CA VAL A 84 -0.62 -14.09 -1.45
C VAL A 84 -0.70 -12.57 -1.36
N ALA A 85 0.26 -11.88 -0.74
CA ALA A 85 0.16 -10.43 -0.58
C ALA A 85 0.24 -9.67 -1.92
N PRO A 86 1.19 -9.98 -2.84
CA PRO A 86 1.27 -9.32 -4.14
C PRO A 86 -0.04 -9.40 -4.93
N SER A 87 -0.58 -10.61 -5.06
CA SER A 87 -1.80 -10.89 -5.84
C SER A 87 -3.04 -10.28 -5.19
N THR A 88 -3.16 -10.36 -3.86
CA THR A 88 -4.32 -9.81 -3.15
C THR A 88 -4.35 -8.29 -3.19
N LEU A 89 -3.22 -7.62 -2.99
CA LEU A 89 -3.15 -6.16 -3.04
C LEU A 89 -3.41 -5.62 -4.45
N GLU A 90 -2.88 -6.27 -5.49
CA GLU A 90 -3.19 -5.92 -6.88
C GLU A 90 -4.68 -6.11 -7.19
N ASN A 91 -5.27 -7.23 -6.77
CA ASN A 91 -6.71 -7.48 -6.94
C ASN A 91 -7.58 -6.47 -6.19
N ASN A 92 -7.17 -6.03 -5.00
CA ASN A 92 -7.87 -4.99 -4.26
C ASN A 92 -7.83 -3.65 -5.03
N ALA A 93 -6.70 -3.31 -5.66
CA ALA A 93 -6.62 -2.13 -6.52
C ALA A 93 -7.59 -2.24 -7.70
N CYS A 94 -7.57 -3.36 -8.41
CA CYS A 94 -8.48 -3.61 -9.53
C CYS A 94 -9.96 -3.48 -9.11
N LYS A 95 -10.33 -3.98 -7.93
CA LYS A 95 -11.68 -3.82 -7.38
C LYS A 95 -12.00 -2.36 -7.07
N GLN A 96 -11.08 -1.64 -6.44
CA GLN A 96 -11.29 -0.24 -6.07
C GLN A 96 -11.46 0.66 -7.31
N PHE A 97 -10.69 0.42 -8.37
CA PHE A 97 -10.76 1.20 -9.61
C PHE A 97 -11.79 0.67 -10.62
N VAL A 98 -12.37 -0.50 -10.36
CA VAL A 98 -13.25 -1.23 -11.28
C VAL A 98 -12.56 -1.43 -12.63
N CYS A 99 -11.39 -2.07 -12.61
CA CYS A 99 -10.52 -2.28 -13.77
C CYS A 99 -9.88 -3.67 -13.78
N ASN A 100 -9.23 -4.01 -14.89
CA ASN A 100 -8.38 -5.19 -15.01
C ASN A 100 -6.92 -4.89 -14.62
N THR A 101 -6.13 -5.94 -14.36
CA THR A 101 -4.71 -5.78 -14.00
C THR A 101 -3.89 -5.11 -15.12
N SER A 102 -4.26 -5.29 -16.39
CA SER A 102 -3.59 -4.63 -17.53
C SER A 102 -3.81 -3.11 -17.58
N GLU A 103 -4.90 -2.63 -17.00
CA GLU A 103 -5.33 -1.22 -17.06
C GLU A 103 -4.73 -0.37 -15.93
N LEU A 104 -4.13 -1.00 -14.91
CA LEU A 104 -3.60 -0.29 -13.75
C LEU A 104 -2.58 0.80 -14.10
N CYS A 105 -1.83 0.69 -15.20
CA CYS A 105 -0.75 1.64 -15.53
C CYS A 105 -1.23 3.06 -15.87
N CYS A 106 -2.42 3.17 -16.46
CA CYS A 106 -3.02 4.42 -16.94
C CYS A 106 -4.33 4.77 -16.23
N ILE A 107 -4.64 4.10 -15.12
CA ILE A 107 -5.97 4.16 -14.51
C ILE A 107 -6.32 5.56 -13.99
N LEU A 108 -5.32 6.32 -13.54
CA LEU A 108 -5.52 7.68 -13.00
C LEU A 108 -5.81 8.73 -14.07
N ASP A 109 -5.65 8.42 -15.37
CA ASP A 109 -6.10 9.31 -16.44
C ASP A 109 -7.63 9.33 -16.56
N SER A 110 -8.30 8.29 -16.06
CA SER A 110 -9.74 8.07 -16.23
C SER A 110 -10.54 7.92 -14.93
N LYS A 111 -9.85 7.78 -13.78
CA LYS A 111 -10.47 7.55 -12.47
C LYS A 111 -10.01 8.58 -11.45
N ASP A 112 -10.88 8.83 -10.48
CA ASP A 112 -10.60 9.73 -9.37
C ASP A 112 -9.41 9.21 -8.51
N PRO A 113 -8.33 10.01 -8.32
CA PRO A 113 -7.24 9.69 -7.41
C PRO A 113 -7.67 9.42 -5.97
N GLN A 114 -8.83 9.89 -5.53
CA GLN A 114 -9.40 9.59 -4.22
C GLN A 114 -9.59 8.08 -3.99
N ASN A 115 -9.82 7.30 -5.05
CA ASN A 115 -9.88 5.84 -4.96
C ASN A 115 -8.57 5.24 -4.41
N LEU A 116 -7.43 5.82 -4.78
CA LEU A 116 -6.13 5.38 -4.26
C LEU A 116 -5.98 5.73 -2.77
N VAL A 117 -6.48 6.89 -2.36
CA VAL A 117 -6.48 7.32 -0.95
C VAL A 117 -7.32 6.38 -0.10
N VAL A 118 -8.55 6.07 -0.53
CA VAL A 118 -9.43 5.12 0.18
C VAL A 118 -8.78 3.75 0.31
N MET A 119 -8.15 3.26 -0.77
CA MET A 119 -7.43 1.99 -0.73
C MET A 119 -6.26 2.03 0.26
N TRP A 120 -5.50 3.13 0.28
CA TRP A 120 -4.40 3.33 1.21
C TRP A 120 -4.86 3.37 2.65
N GLU A 121 -5.93 4.10 2.96
CA GLU A 121 -6.52 4.16 4.30
C GLU A 121 -6.96 2.78 4.76
N GLN A 122 -7.64 2.01 3.89
CA GLN A 122 -8.03 0.64 4.19
C GLN A 122 -6.80 -0.24 4.49
N LEU A 123 -5.76 -0.15 3.67
CA LEU A 123 -4.53 -0.91 3.89
C LEU A 123 -3.84 -0.52 5.19
N TYR A 124 -3.65 0.77 5.42
CA TYR A 124 -2.77 1.29 6.45
C TYR A 124 -3.44 1.37 7.83
N GLN A 125 -4.72 1.72 7.88
CA GLN A 125 -5.46 1.89 9.14
C GLN A 125 -6.20 0.62 9.59
N HIS A 126 -6.50 -0.30 8.66
CA HIS A 126 -7.27 -1.51 8.99
C HIS A 126 -6.48 -2.80 8.76
N THR A 127 -6.05 -3.06 7.52
CA THR A 127 -5.39 -4.33 7.17
C THR A 127 -4.05 -4.51 7.90
N LEU A 128 -3.20 -3.47 7.91
CA LEU A 128 -1.89 -3.52 8.55
C LEU A 128 -1.97 -3.82 10.06
N PRO A 129 -2.77 -3.10 10.87
CA PRO A 129 -2.92 -3.43 12.29
C PRO A 129 -3.42 -4.84 12.55
N VAL A 130 -4.35 -5.35 11.73
CA VAL A 130 -4.83 -6.73 11.85
C VAL A 130 -3.71 -7.73 11.59
N LEU A 131 -2.96 -7.56 10.49
CA LEU A 131 -1.81 -8.40 10.17
C LEU A 131 -0.73 -8.33 11.26
N GLN A 132 -0.41 -7.14 11.77
CA GLN A 132 0.53 -6.97 12.88
C GLN A 132 0.09 -7.75 14.12
N SER A 133 -1.20 -7.71 14.46
CA SER A 133 -1.71 -8.44 15.62
C SER A 133 -1.64 -9.96 15.45
N ILE A 134 -1.94 -10.48 14.26
CA ILE A 134 -1.92 -11.92 13.97
C ILE A 134 -0.48 -12.43 13.87
N LEU A 135 0.41 -11.65 13.25
CA LEU A 135 1.78 -12.05 12.94
C LEU A 135 2.80 -11.61 13.99
N TYR A 136 2.35 -11.06 15.12
CA TYR A 136 3.22 -10.68 16.23
C TYR A 136 4.12 -11.83 16.73
N PRO A 137 3.66 -13.10 16.84
CA PRO A 137 4.55 -14.19 17.21
C PRO A 137 5.76 -14.34 16.29
N LEU A 138 5.58 -14.15 14.97
CA LEU A 138 6.68 -14.17 14.00
C LEU A 138 7.62 -12.99 14.19
N GLN A 139 7.11 -11.79 14.47
CA GLN A 139 7.97 -10.63 14.73
C GLN A 139 8.82 -10.81 16.00
N ARG A 140 8.28 -11.51 16.99
CA ARG A 140 8.99 -11.83 18.24
C ARG A 140 10.10 -12.86 18.02
N THR A 141 9.88 -13.86 17.19
CA THR A 141 10.87 -14.93 16.93
C THR A 141 11.86 -14.57 15.83
N ARG A 142 11.45 -13.76 14.84
CA ARG A 142 12.24 -13.39 13.67
C ARG A 142 12.54 -11.89 13.67
N ARG A 143 13.77 -11.53 14.04
CA ARG A 143 14.21 -10.11 14.11
C ARG A 143 14.09 -9.37 12.77
N ASP A 144 14.27 -10.09 11.67
CA ASP A 144 14.26 -9.51 10.32
C ASP A 144 12.85 -9.46 9.72
N PHE A 145 11.85 -10.01 10.43
CA PHE A 145 10.47 -10.02 9.97
C PHE A 145 9.75 -8.74 10.40
N ASN A 146 9.61 -7.82 9.44
CA ASN A 146 8.83 -6.60 9.62
C ASN A 146 7.63 -6.60 8.66
N ILE A 147 6.46 -7.03 9.17
CA ILE A 147 5.25 -7.14 8.36
C ILE A 147 4.83 -5.80 7.74
N ARG A 148 4.94 -4.69 8.48
CA ARG A 148 4.59 -3.36 8.00
C ARG A 148 5.44 -2.99 6.79
N ARG A 149 6.76 -3.11 6.92
CA ARG A 149 7.69 -2.85 5.81
C ARG A 149 7.40 -3.77 4.63
N ILE A 150 7.16 -5.06 4.87
CA ILE A 150 6.85 -6.05 3.81
C ILE A 150 5.61 -5.62 3.02
N ILE A 151 4.49 -5.38 3.69
CA ILE A 151 3.22 -5.06 3.02
C ILE A 151 3.29 -3.73 2.29
N ILE A 152 3.89 -2.69 2.90
CA ILE A 152 4.03 -1.38 2.24
C ILE A 152 4.99 -1.48 1.03
N THR A 153 6.05 -2.28 1.12
CA THR A 153 6.95 -2.54 -0.02
C THR A 153 6.22 -3.23 -1.17
N ILE A 154 5.41 -4.25 -0.86
CA ILE A 154 4.62 -4.94 -1.89
C ILE A 154 3.56 -4.01 -2.50
N PHE A 155 2.89 -3.19 -1.69
CA PHE A 155 1.94 -2.20 -2.17
C PHE A 155 2.60 -1.19 -3.11
N ARG A 156 3.79 -0.68 -2.75
CA ARG A 156 4.61 0.17 -3.62
C ARG A 156 4.87 -0.52 -4.96
N ASP A 157 5.46 -1.71 -4.93
CA ASP A 157 5.99 -2.37 -6.12
C ASP A 157 4.89 -2.89 -7.06
N LYS A 158 3.79 -3.40 -6.49
CA LYS A 158 2.73 -4.08 -7.26
C LYS A 158 1.57 -3.16 -7.61
N VAL A 159 1.30 -2.14 -6.79
CA VAL A 159 0.17 -1.23 -7.02
C VAL A 159 0.68 0.15 -7.43
N LEU A 160 1.38 0.85 -6.54
CA LEU A 160 1.69 2.27 -6.77
C LEU A 160 2.60 2.50 -7.98
N SER A 161 3.66 1.72 -8.16
CA SER A 161 4.56 1.82 -9.32
C SER A 161 3.86 1.56 -10.65
N ARG A 162 2.68 0.92 -10.64
CA ARG A 162 1.84 0.74 -11.82
C ARG A 162 0.89 1.92 -11.95
N VAL A 163 0.08 2.17 -10.92
CA VAL A 163 -0.95 3.22 -10.88
C VAL A 163 -0.41 4.61 -11.19
N LEU A 164 0.83 4.91 -10.79
CA LEU A 164 1.47 6.22 -10.97
C LEU A 164 2.35 6.30 -12.22
N ARG A 165 2.49 5.21 -12.99
CA ARG A 165 3.49 5.11 -14.06
C ARG A 165 3.35 6.21 -15.11
N ASP A 166 2.11 6.42 -15.56
CA ASP A 166 1.82 7.31 -16.69
C ASP A 166 1.39 8.71 -16.22
N VAL A 167 1.35 8.96 -14.90
CA VAL A 167 0.99 10.26 -14.35
C VAL A 167 2.10 11.27 -14.66
N GLN A 168 1.76 12.36 -15.35
CA GLN A 168 2.69 13.43 -15.74
C GLN A 168 2.46 14.75 -14.99
N HIS A 169 1.49 14.80 -14.08
CA HIS A 169 1.07 16.01 -13.37
C HIS A 169 1.05 15.79 -11.87
N ARG A 170 1.10 16.90 -11.11
CA ARG A 170 1.04 16.86 -9.65
C ARG A 170 -0.35 16.45 -9.18
N ILE A 171 -0.42 15.56 -8.19
CA ILE A 171 -1.66 15.13 -7.53
C ILE A 171 -1.50 15.33 -6.01
N PRO A 172 -1.79 16.54 -5.48
CA PRO A 172 -1.45 16.91 -4.10
C PRO A 172 -2.07 16.01 -3.03
N ILE A 173 -3.26 15.48 -3.27
CA ILE A 173 -3.97 14.61 -2.31
C ILE A 173 -3.22 13.30 -2.01
N LEU A 174 -2.33 12.88 -2.91
CA LEU A 174 -1.52 11.66 -2.74
C LEU A 174 -0.24 11.91 -1.93
N GLU A 175 0.18 13.17 -1.72
CA GLU A 175 1.44 13.51 -1.06
C GLU A 175 1.64 12.83 0.31
N PRO A 176 0.66 12.84 1.25
CA PRO A 176 0.86 12.22 2.57
C PRO A 176 1.09 10.70 2.49
N MET A 177 0.36 10.03 1.59
CA MET A 177 0.52 8.61 1.33
C MET A 177 1.91 8.34 0.74
N LEU A 178 2.30 9.06 -0.32
CA LEU A 178 3.56 8.83 -1.01
C LEU A 178 4.76 9.09 -0.10
N PHE A 179 4.71 10.14 0.72
CA PHE A 179 5.73 10.42 1.71
C PHE A 179 5.88 9.26 2.72
N THR A 180 4.76 8.74 3.23
CA THR A 180 4.77 7.59 4.15
C THR A 180 5.38 6.35 3.50
N VAL A 181 5.00 6.06 2.25
CA VAL A 181 5.53 4.91 1.51
C VAL A 181 7.03 5.06 1.26
N LEU A 182 7.50 6.25 0.87
CA LEU A 182 8.93 6.50 0.68
C LEU A 182 9.73 6.29 1.97
N LEU A 183 9.23 6.79 3.09
CA LEU A 183 9.87 6.63 4.40
C LEU A 183 9.95 5.16 4.83
N GLU A 184 8.85 4.42 4.69
CA GLU A 184 8.74 3.02 5.15
C GLU A 184 9.51 2.04 4.26
N THR A 185 9.65 2.37 2.98
CA THR A 185 10.22 1.47 1.97
C THR A 185 11.57 1.93 1.46
N ASP A 186 12.19 2.89 2.15
CA ASP A 186 13.53 3.36 1.84
C ASP A 186 14.49 2.16 1.72
N GLY A 187 15.31 2.19 0.67
CA GLY A 187 16.07 1.05 0.22
C GLY A 187 16.93 1.35 -1.00
N THR A 188 17.94 0.51 -1.19
CA THR A 188 18.94 0.68 -2.26
C THR A 188 18.55 0.01 -3.57
N THR A 189 17.41 -0.69 -3.62
CA THR A 189 16.95 -1.44 -4.79
C THR A 189 16.57 -0.52 -5.94
N GLN A 190 16.69 -1.01 -7.18
CA GLN A 190 16.30 -0.22 -8.35
C GLN A 190 14.82 0.16 -8.33
N GLN A 191 13.94 -0.76 -7.92
CA GLN A 191 12.50 -0.51 -7.78
C GLN A 191 12.19 0.64 -6.81
N ALA A 192 12.91 0.74 -5.68
CA ALA A 192 12.74 1.84 -4.74
C ALA A 192 13.13 3.19 -5.36
N LYS A 193 14.24 3.22 -6.12
CA LYS A 193 14.71 4.41 -6.83
C LYS A 193 13.74 4.83 -7.93
N ASP A 194 13.27 3.89 -8.73
CA ASP A 194 12.30 4.14 -9.81
C ASP A 194 11.00 4.71 -9.23
N PHE A 195 10.51 4.12 -8.13
CA PHE A 195 9.34 4.62 -7.43
C PHE A 195 9.57 6.03 -6.86
N ALA A 196 10.74 6.33 -6.30
CA ALA A 196 11.05 7.65 -5.77
C ALA A 196 10.98 8.74 -6.85
N VAL A 197 11.39 8.44 -8.09
CA VAL A 197 11.24 9.35 -9.23
C VAL A 197 9.77 9.60 -9.55
N LEU A 198 8.96 8.53 -9.64
CA LEU A 198 7.50 8.65 -9.87
C LEU A 198 6.83 9.47 -8.78
N ALA A 199 7.09 9.14 -7.52
CA ALA A 199 6.52 9.84 -6.37
C ALA A 199 6.92 11.33 -6.38
N SER A 200 8.19 11.64 -6.67
CA SER A 200 8.66 13.03 -6.72
C SER A 200 7.99 13.86 -7.82
N LEU A 201 7.66 13.23 -8.95
CA LEU A 201 6.90 13.87 -10.02
C LEU A 201 5.45 14.15 -9.57
N VAL A 202 4.77 13.14 -8.99
CA VAL A 202 3.39 13.28 -8.52
C VAL A 202 3.26 14.28 -7.36
N MET A 203 4.28 14.39 -6.51
CA MET A 203 4.35 15.37 -5.41
C MET A 203 4.83 16.76 -5.88
N GLY A 204 5.34 16.91 -7.11
CA GLY A 204 5.88 18.16 -7.63
C GLY A 204 7.22 18.59 -7.00
N THR A 205 7.97 17.68 -6.38
CA THR A 205 9.28 17.99 -5.76
C THR A 205 10.42 18.03 -6.78
N ASN A 206 10.19 17.51 -7.98
CA ASN A 206 11.14 17.50 -9.11
C ASN A 206 10.87 18.60 -10.16
N GLU A 207 9.97 19.55 -9.90
CA GLU A 207 9.84 20.72 -10.77
C GLU A 207 11.15 21.52 -10.72
N LYS A 208 12.03 21.27 -11.71
CA LYS A 208 12.92 22.33 -12.18
C LYS A 208 12.00 23.50 -12.45
N ARG A 209 12.13 24.59 -11.67
CA ARG A 209 11.58 25.90 -12.04
C ARG A 209 11.74 26.02 -13.55
N PRO A 210 10.68 26.32 -14.32
CA PRO A 210 10.89 26.79 -15.67
C PRO A 210 11.94 27.88 -15.54
N ALA A 211 13.05 27.77 -16.27
CA ALA A 211 13.92 28.90 -16.46
C ALA A 211 12.98 29.99 -16.96
N GLU A 212 12.66 30.96 -16.10
CA GLU A 212 11.93 32.13 -16.48
C GLU A 212 12.69 32.66 -17.69
N SER A 213 12.07 32.54 -18.85
CA SER A 213 12.43 33.35 -19.98
C SER A 213 12.40 34.77 -19.43
N ASP A 214 13.59 35.39 -19.37
CA ASP A 214 13.83 36.80 -19.07
C ASP A 214 13.03 37.64 -20.07
N SER A 215 11.71 37.67 -19.87
CA SER A 215 10.80 38.60 -20.47
C SER A 215 10.95 39.87 -19.66
N ALA A 216 11.81 40.72 -20.20
CA ALA A 216 11.87 42.16 -19.98
C ALA A 216 11.56 42.58 -18.54
N ARG A 217 12.63 42.73 -17.76
CA ARG A 217 12.68 43.51 -16.52
C ARG A 217 12.02 44.87 -16.72
N ILE A 218 10.70 44.96 -16.49
CA ILE A 218 9.98 46.23 -16.40
C ILE A 218 10.51 46.91 -15.14
N ARG A 219 11.43 47.85 -15.34
CA ARG A 219 11.96 48.74 -14.32
C ARG A 219 10.79 49.55 -13.74
N SER A 220 10.30 49.13 -12.58
CA SER A 220 9.52 50.02 -11.72
C SER A 220 10.42 51.21 -11.34
N ARG A 221 10.11 52.36 -11.92
CA ARG A 221 10.68 53.66 -11.52
C ARG A 221 10.17 53.99 -10.12
N THR A 222 11.02 53.85 -9.12
CA THR A 222 10.90 54.60 -7.86
C THR A 222 12.16 55.47 -7.68
N LEU A 223 11.91 56.73 -7.38
CA LEU A 223 12.83 57.87 -7.27
C LEU A 223 13.68 57.81 -5.97
N PRO A 224 14.69 58.70 -5.77
CA PRO A 224 16.04 58.32 -5.33
C PRO A 224 16.32 58.43 -3.82
N CYS A 225 17.36 57.69 -3.45
CA CYS A 225 18.28 57.74 -2.30
C CYS A 225 18.06 58.78 -1.18
N LYS A 226 18.03 58.28 0.06
CA LYS A 226 18.47 59.00 1.26
C LYS A 226 19.44 58.13 2.08
N PRO A 227 20.40 58.74 2.83
CA PRO A 227 21.64 58.09 3.22
C PRO A 227 21.53 57.18 4.44
N VAL A 228 22.40 56.17 4.44
CA VAL A 228 22.63 55.16 5.48
C VAL A 228 23.11 55.82 6.78
N LYS A 229 22.35 55.65 7.87
CA LYS A 229 22.87 55.89 9.22
C LYS A 229 23.67 54.66 9.67
N LYS A 230 24.99 54.81 9.77
CA LYS A 230 25.88 53.88 10.47
C LYS A 230 25.48 53.84 11.95
N VAL A 231 25.16 52.65 12.46
CA VAL A 231 25.04 52.40 13.90
C VAL A 231 26.41 51.96 14.40
N THR A 232 27.04 52.82 15.20
CA THR A 232 28.26 52.51 15.97
C THR A 232 27.85 51.88 17.30
N TRP A 233 28.27 50.64 17.54
CA TRP A 233 28.17 50.01 18.86
C TRP A 233 29.26 50.58 19.77
N GLY A 234 28.88 51.55 20.60
CA GLY A 234 29.71 52.07 21.68
C GLY A 234 29.66 51.15 22.88
N ASP A 235 30.78 50.50 23.14
CA ASP A 235 31.09 49.71 24.32
C ASP A 235 30.88 50.53 25.61
N THR A 236 30.05 50.02 26.54
CA THR A 236 29.96 50.55 27.91
C THR A 236 29.96 49.40 28.91
N ARG A 237 31.18 48.94 29.24
CA ARG A 237 31.51 48.35 30.55
C ARG A 237 31.01 49.25 31.67
N LYS A 238 30.11 48.77 32.53
CA LYS A 238 30.08 49.14 33.97
C LYS A 238 29.66 47.93 34.81
N SER A 239 30.49 47.70 35.81
CA SER A 239 30.55 46.60 36.76
C SER A 239 29.36 46.56 37.73
N ALA A 240 28.98 45.36 38.17
CA ALA A 240 28.20 45.16 39.39
C ALA A 240 29.07 44.41 40.41
N THR A 241 29.47 45.13 41.46
CA THR A 241 30.13 44.60 42.66
C THR A 241 29.04 44.13 43.61
N PHE A 242 29.16 42.89 44.13
CA PHE A 242 28.30 42.38 45.20
C PHE A 242 29.01 42.50 46.56
N SER A 243 28.31 43.10 47.53
CA SER A 243 28.48 43.01 49.00
C SER A 243 27.13 43.50 49.56
N ILE A 244 26.46 42.87 50.52
CA ILE A 244 26.87 42.19 51.76
C ILE A 244 26.16 40.84 51.88
#